data_AF-A0A670ZYP8-F1
#
_entry.id   AF-A0A670ZYP8-F1
#
_cell.length_a   1.000
_cell.length_b   1.000
_cell.length_c   1.000
_cell.angle_alpha   90.00
_cell.angle_beta   90.00
_cell.angle_gamma   90.00
#
_symmetry.space_group_name_H-M   'P 1'
#
loop_
_entity.id
_entity.type
_entity.pdbx_description
1 polymer ?
#
loop_
_entity_poly.entity_id
_entity_poly.type
_entity_poly.pdbx_seq_one_letter_code
_entity_poly.pdbx_strand_id
1 'polypeptide(L)'
;MATLEVSPVCEAQVNGWWGWGKSPRPLPTPRGSGLPCWTSAWRLPGRGFFLPSPRRDPSSVALLGGWGGWVVGGGWEEKAPPCGPVCHNEKITALLNRVKPEIQGAKEKLNVICLWLQLLVPRIEDGNNFGVAVQEKVYELLTAARTKLEGFQTHISKYYSERGDAVSKAAKSPHVGDYRQLVHEIDEAEYAEIRFMINELRNIYAVIYDSVLKNFDKIKKPRDENKGMIY
;
A
#
# COMPACT_ATOMS: atom_id res chain seq x y z
N MET A 1 -28.87 -0.68 1.27
CA MET A 1 -28.05 -1.22 0.17
C MET A 1 -27.89 -0.12 -0.86
N ALA A 2 -26.78 0.61 -0.82
CA ALA A 2 -26.45 1.60 -1.83
C ALA A 2 -25.45 0.96 -2.80
N THR A 3 -25.93 0.60 -3.98
CA THR A 3 -25.08 0.27 -5.13
C THR A 3 -24.38 1.56 -5.53
N LEU A 4 -23.07 1.64 -5.29
CA LEU A 4 -22.25 2.77 -5.75
C LEU A 4 -22.01 2.60 -7.25
N GLU A 5 -22.71 3.41 -8.06
CA GLU A 5 -22.35 3.58 -9.46
C GLU A 5 -20.93 4.13 -9.55
N VAL A 6 -20.08 3.40 -10.28
CA VAL A 6 -18.75 3.85 -10.63
C VAL A 6 -18.91 5.08 -11.53
N SER A 7 -18.37 6.23 -11.11
CA SER A 7 -18.45 7.46 -11.90
C SER A 7 -17.90 7.24 -13.32
N PRO A 8 -18.61 7.65 -14.40
CA PRO A 8 -18.22 7.41 -15.79
C PRO A 8 -16.83 7.96 -16.14
N VAL A 9 -16.34 8.93 -15.36
CA VAL A 9 -15.00 9.53 -15.52
C VAL A 9 -13.89 8.56 -15.13
N CYS A 10 -14.08 7.74 -14.09
CA CYS A 10 -13.14 6.68 -13.73
C CYS A 10 -13.13 5.58 -14.79
N GLU A 11 -14.30 5.21 -15.33
CA GLU A 11 -14.41 4.20 -16.39
C GLU A 11 -13.74 4.66 -17.70
N ALA A 12 -13.82 5.95 -18.04
CA ALA A 12 -13.16 6.51 -19.23
C ALA A 12 -11.64 6.66 -19.08
N GLN A 13 -11.13 7.04 -17.90
CA GLN A 13 -9.68 7.09 -17.64
C GLN A 13 -9.06 5.70 -17.50
N VAL A 14 -9.82 4.71 -17.05
CA VAL A 14 -9.37 3.32 -16.94
C VAL A 14 -9.41 2.60 -18.30
N ASN A 15 -10.48 2.78 -19.07
CA ASN A 15 -10.62 2.13 -20.38
C ASN A 15 -9.86 2.85 -21.51
N GLY A 16 -9.59 4.16 -21.37
CA GLY A 16 -8.87 4.95 -22.38
C GLY A 16 -7.40 4.58 -22.53
N TRP A 17 -6.80 3.94 -21.52
CA TRP A 17 -5.37 3.61 -21.50
C TRP A 17 -5.06 2.23 -22.08
N TRP A 18 -6.05 1.33 -22.09
CA TRP A 18 -5.86 -0.08 -22.47
C TRP A 18 -6.72 -0.53 -23.66
N GLY A 19 -7.45 0.39 -24.29
CA GLY A 19 -8.35 0.10 -25.41
C GLY A 19 -7.61 -0.24 -26.71
N TRP A 20 -7.62 -1.51 -27.09
CA TRP A 20 -7.34 -1.93 -28.46
C TRP A 20 -8.51 -1.51 -29.38
N GLY A 21 -8.22 -0.71 -30.41
CA GLY A 21 -8.98 -0.77 -31.67
C GLY A 21 -10.13 0.21 -31.93
N LYS A 22 -10.17 1.42 -31.36
CA LYS A 22 -10.99 2.50 -31.95
C LYS A 22 -10.22 3.82 -31.99
N SER A 23 -10.03 4.35 -33.21
CA SER A 23 -9.59 5.71 -33.43
C SER A 23 -10.52 6.68 -32.69
N PRO A 24 -9.99 7.69 -31.97
CA PRO A 24 -10.84 8.68 -31.31
C PRO A 24 -11.52 9.55 -32.37
N ARG A 25 -12.85 9.69 -32.30
CA ARG A 25 -13.52 10.85 -32.92
C ARG A 25 -13.12 12.10 -32.12
N PRO A 26 -12.80 13.22 -32.77
CA PRO A 26 -12.49 14.45 -32.05
C PRO A 26 -13.78 15.01 -31.42
N LEU A 27 -13.77 15.18 -30.09
CA LEU A 27 -14.75 15.99 -29.38
C LEU A 27 -14.21 17.42 -29.20
N PRO A 28 -15.09 18.45 -29.14
CA PRO A 28 -14.69 19.85 -29.21
C PRO A 28 -14.04 20.32 -27.91
N THR A 29 -13.05 21.21 -28.06
CA THR A 29 -12.31 21.82 -26.96
C THR A 29 -13.12 22.92 -26.27
N PRO A 30 -13.24 22.93 -24.92
CA PRO A 30 -13.51 24.15 -24.17
C PRO A 30 -12.20 24.88 -23.88
N ARG A 31 -12.20 26.20 -24.09
CA ARG A 31 -11.13 27.12 -23.69
C ARG A 31 -11.11 27.26 -22.16
N GLY A 32 -9.94 27.16 -21.53
CA GLY A 32 -9.74 27.67 -20.16
C GLY A 32 -8.70 26.94 -19.31
N SER A 33 -7.46 27.44 -19.37
CA SER A 33 -6.38 27.43 -18.37
C SER A 33 -6.34 26.38 -17.24
N GLY A 34 -5.36 25.47 -17.34
CA GLY A 34 -4.81 24.65 -16.25
C GLY A 34 -3.78 23.67 -16.81
N LEU A 35 -2.48 23.95 -16.62
CA LEU A 35 -1.34 23.24 -17.24
C LEU A 35 -1.35 21.73 -17.01
N PRO A 36 -1.11 20.89 -18.04
CA PRO A 36 -0.53 19.57 -17.87
C PRO A 36 0.85 19.43 -18.52
N CYS A 37 1.58 18.48 -17.94
CA CYS A 37 2.93 17.99 -18.22
C CYS A 37 3.39 18.12 -19.69
N TRP A 38 4.62 18.61 -19.84
CA TRP A 38 5.26 19.04 -21.08
C TRP A 38 5.17 18.02 -22.22
N THR A 39 4.70 18.48 -23.38
CA THR A 39 4.92 17.85 -24.69
C THR A 39 6.15 18.49 -25.36
N SER A 40 7.16 17.70 -25.67
CA SER A 40 8.16 18.05 -26.68
C SER A 40 7.77 17.40 -28.01
N ALA A 41 7.33 18.22 -28.95
CA ALA A 41 7.16 17.88 -30.35
C ALA A 41 8.46 18.21 -31.12
N TRP A 42 8.88 17.35 -32.06
CA TRP A 42 9.38 17.77 -33.39
C TRP A 42 9.24 16.62 -34.43
N ARG A 43 8.82 17.06 -35.62
CA ARG A 43 8.57 16.45 -36.96
C ARG A 43 9.85 15.92 -37.65
N LEU A 44 9.95 15.16 -38.77
CA LEU A 44 9.15 14.54 -39.88
C LEU A 44 10.20 13.67 -40.70
N PRO A 45 10.04 13.25 -41.98
CA PRO A 45 9.10 12.28 -42.57
C PRO A 45 9.78 11.16 -43.43
N GLY A 46 9.03 10.10 -43.72
CA GLY A 46 9.02 9.50 -45.07
C GLY A 46 9.91 8.29 -45.38
N ARG A 47 9.25 7.20 -45.79
CA ARG A 47 9.48 6.32 -46.97
C ARG A 47 9.19 4.86 -46.60
N GLY A 48 8.25 4.27 -47.31
CA GLY A 48 7.97 2.85 -47.24
C GLY A 48 9.05 2.03 -47.93
N PHE A 49 9.16 0.76 -47.53
CA PHE A 49 9.64 -0.31 -48.37
C PHE A 49 8.97 -1.61 -47.91
N PHE A 50 8.21 -2.20 -48.81
CA PHE A 50 7.81 -3.61 -48.80
C PHE A 50 9.04 -4.46 -49.10
N LEU A 51 9.19 -5.63 -48.46
CA LEU A 51 9.64 -6.93 -49.02
C LEU A 51 9.92 -7.96 -47.89
N PRO A 52 9.97 -9.27 -48.18
CA PRO A 52 9.10 -10.26 -47.55
C PRO A 52 9.83 -11.23 -46.61
N SER A 53 9.04 -12.02 -45.88
CA SER A 53 9.47 -13.13 -45.03
C SER A 53 10.29 -14.18 -45.80
N PRO A 54 11.38 -14.74 -45.23
CA PRO A 54 11.96 -15.97 -45.74
C PRO A 54 11.28 -17.20 -45.13
N ARG A 55 11.04 -18.17 -46.02
CA ARG A 55 10.60 -19.53 -45.73
C ARG A 55 11.65 -20.27 -44.89
N ARG A 56 11.20 -21.16 -44.02
CA ARG A 56 12.01 -22.21 -43.39
C ARG A 56 12.35 -23.27 -44.45
N ASP A 57 13.61 -23.70 -44.47
CA ASP A 57 13.97 -25.04 -44.96
C ASP A 57 14.81 -25.77 -43.90
N PRO A 58 14.60 -27.08 -43.67
CA PRO A 58 15.19 -27.81 -42.56
C PRO A 58 16.19 -28.86 -43.06
N SER A 59 17.49 -28.56 -43.04
CA SER A 59 18.52 -29.61 -43.13
C SER A 59 19.91 -29.03 -43.02
N SER A 60 20.58 -29.26 -41.89
CA SER A 60 22.02 -29.56 -41.82
C SER A 60 22.38 -29.89 -40.37
N VAL A 61 22.42 -31.18 -40.07
CA VAL A 61 23.10 -31.73 -38.90
C VAL A 61 24.60 -31.67 -39.22
N ALA A 62 25.36 -30.89 -38.45
CA ALA A 62 26.81 -31.00 -38.39
C ALA A 62 27.20 -31.17 -36.92
N LEU A 63 27.57 -32.38 -36.56
CA LEU A 63 28.25 -32.71 -35.31
C LEU A 63 29.77 -32.61 -35.56
N LEU A 64 30.46 -31.84 -34.71
CA LEU A 64 31.66 -32.21 -33.94
C LEU A 64 32.66 -31.06 -33.80
N GLY A 65 33.01 -30.78 -32.54
CA GLY A 65 34.36 -30.37 -32.15
C GLY A 65 34.51 -28.92 -31.69
N GLY A 66 34.72 -28.72 -30.39
CA GLY A 66 35.28 -27.47 -29.88
C GLY A 66 34.86 -27.16 -28.46
N TRP A 67 35.76 -27.41 -27.51
CA TRP A 67 35.66 -26.88 -26.15
C TRP A 67 35.69 -25.34 -26.22
N GLY A 68 34.51 -24.74 -26.07
CA GLY A 68 34.33 -23.29 -25.99
C GLY A 68 33.25 -23.02 -24.97
N GLY A 69 33.58 -22.23 -23.94
CA GLY A 69 32.70 -21.94 -22.82
C GLY A 69 31.31 -21.50 -23.30
N TRP A 70 30.29 -21.91 -22.54
CA TRP A 70 28.97 -21.34 -22.65
C TRP A 70 29.07 -19.84 -22.39
N VAL A 71 29.16 -19.03 -23.45
CA VAL A 71 28.74 -17.65 -23.38
C VAL A 71 27.25 -17.73 -23.07
N VAL A 72 26.89 -17.45 -21.81
CA VAL A 72 25.51 -17.17 -21.43
C VAL A 72 25.09 -16.02 -22.35
N GLY A 73 24.38 -16.38 -23.42
CA GLY A 73 23.86 -15.41 -24.38
C GLY A 73 23.11 -14.36 -23.59
N GLY A 74 23.55 -13.10 -23.75
CA GLY A 74 22.86 -11.96 -23.18
C GLY A 74 21.39 -12.10 -23.49
N GLY A 75 20.57 -12.13 -22.43
CA GLY A 75 19.13 -12.23 -22.57
C GLY A 75 18.68 -11.17 -23.56
N TRP A 76 18.00 -11.59 -24.61
CA TRP A 76 17.17 -10.67 -25.38
C TRP A 76 16.15 -10.13 -24.38
N GLU A 77 16.44 -8.98 -23.77
CA GLU A 77 15.46 -8.26 -22.99
C GLU A 77 14.41 -7.81 -24.00
N GLU A 78 13.36 -8.63 -24.12
CA GLU A 78 12.25 -8.39 -25.02
C GLU A 78 11.68 -7.03 -24.63
N LYS A 79 12.02 -6.00 -25.44
CA LYS A 79 11.72 -4.62 -25.11
C LYS A 79 10.21 -4.51 -24.96
N ALA A 80 9.77 -4.20 -23.75
CA ALA A 80 8.36 -4.03 -23.44
C ALA A 80 7.74 -3.04 -24.45
N PRO A 81 6.49 -3.30 -24.89
CA PRO A 81 5.83 -2.40 -25.82
C PRO A 81 5.74 -0.99 -25.23
N PRO A 82 5.83 0.06 -26.06
CA PRO A 82 5.76 1.43 -25.58
C PRO A 82 4.43 1.66 -24.85
N CYS A 83 4.51 2.05 -23.58
CA CYS A 83 3.36 2.33 -22.73
C CYS A 83 3.47 3.78 -22.23
N GLY A 84 2.35 4.51 -22.26
CA GLY A 84 2.25 5.84 -21.67
C GLY A 84 2.39 5.80 -20.13
N PRO A 85 2.63 6.95 -19.47
CA PRO A 85 2.92 7.01 -18.04
C PRO A 85 1.71 6.71 -17.16
N VAL A 86 1.55 5.49 -16.63
CA VAL A 86 0.35 5.10 -15.85
C VAL A 86 0.27 5.84 -14.51
N CYS A 87 -0.84 6.56 -14.29
CA CYS A 87 -1.06 7.33 -13.06
C CYS A 87 -1.40 6.46 -11.83
N HIS A 88 -1.15 7.02 -10.63
CA HIS A 88 -1.64 6.44 -9.37
C HIS A 88 -3.15 6.67 -9.19
N ASN A 89 -3.78 5.89 -8.32
CA ASN A 89 -5.19 6.10 -7.99
C ASN A 89 -5.35 7.32 -7.06
N GLU A 90 -5.87 8.42 -7.60
CA GLU A 90 -6.02 9.69 -6.87
C GLU A 90 -6.99 9.58 -5.69
N LYS A 91 -8.06 8.79 -5.81
CA LYS A 91 -9.07 8.64 -4.75
C LYS A 91 -8.49 7.92 -3.55
N ILE A 92 -7.78 6.81 -3.78
CA ILE A 92 -7.08 6.07 -2.73
C ILE A 92 -6.00 6.95 -2.11
N THR A 93 -5.23 7.65 -2.93
CA THR A 93 -4.18 8.55 -2.44
C THR A 93 -4.75 9.65 -1.53
N ALA A 94 -5.89 10.25 -1.91
CA ALA A 94 -6.58 11.24 -1.09
C ALA A 94 -7.04 10.68 0.26
N LEU A 95 -7.55 9.44 0.28
CA LEU A 95 -7.94 8.76 1.52
C LEU A 95 -6.71 8.44 2.40
N LEU A 96 -5.64 7.89 1.81
CA LEU A 96 -4.39 7.59 2.51
C LEU A 96 -3.77 8.85 3.13
N ASN A 97 -3.83 9.99 2.44
CA ASN A 97 -3.35 11.27 2.97
C ASN A 97 -4.12 11.73 4.22
N ARG A 98 -5.36 11.28 4.39
CA ARG A 98 -6.15 11.53 5.61
C ARG A 98 -5.89 10.51 6.70
N VAL A 99 -5.69 9.24 6.37
CA VAL A 99 -5.50 8.17 7.37
C VAL A 99 -4.08 8.14 7.96
N LYS A 100 -3.05 8.40 7.15
CA LYS A 100 -1.65 8.47 7.61
C LYS A 100 -1.44 9.35 8.86
N PRO A 101 -1.92 10.62 8.91
CA PRO A 101 -1.75 11.45 10.11
C PRO A 101 -2.54 10.92 11.32
N GLU A 102 -3.68 10.28 11.12
CA GLU A 102 -4.45 9.68 12.23
C GLU A 102 -3.71 8.49 12.87
N ILE A 103 -3.09 7.64 12.04
CA ILE A 103 -2.23 6.54 12.52
C ILE A 103 -1.05 7.10 13.32
N GLN A 104 -0.37 8.12 12.78
CA GLN A 104 0.78 8.73 13.44
C GLN A 104 0.40 9.39 14.77
N GLY A 105 -0.69 10.16 14.78
CA GLY A 105 -1.20 10.80 15.99
C GLY A 105 -1.66 9.79 17.05
N ALA A 106 -2.19 8.62 16.65
CA ALA A 106 -2.49 7.54 17.58
C ALA A 106 -1.21 6.96 18.20
N LYS A 107 -0.19 6.66 17.39
CA LYS A 107 1.11 6.14 17.89
C LYS A 107 1.73 7.08 18.93
N GLU A 108 1.74 8.39 18.66
CA GLU A 108 2.28 9.40 19.56
C GLU A 108 1.54 9.45 20.90
N LYS A 109 0.20 9.49 20.88
CA LYS A 109 -0.63 9.48 22.09
C LYS A 109 -0.43 8.20 22.90
N LEU A 110 -0.41 7.04 22.24
CA LEU A 110 -0.16 5.77 22.93
C LEU A 110 1.23 5.73 23.56
N ASN A 111 2.25 6.27 22.87
CA ASN A 111 3.60 6.33 23.41
C ASN A 111 3.70 7.19 24.68
N VAL A 112 2.96 8.30 24.73
CA VAL A 112 2.87 9.14 25.93
C VAL A 112 2.27 8.36 27.11
N ILE A 113 1.18 7.61 26.87
CA ILE A 113 0.53 6.80 27.93
C ILE A 113 1.44 5.65 28.37
N CYS A 114 2.13 4.97 27.43
CA CYS A 114 3.12 3.94 27.74
C CYS A 114 4.21 4.46 28.66
N LEU A 115 4.81 5.61 28.32
CA LEU A 115 5.86 6.23 29.12
C LEU A 115 5.33 6.63 30.50
N TRP A 116 4.15 7.24 30.57
CA TRP A 116 3.51 7.60 31.83
C TRP A 116 3.32 6.37 32.75
N LEU A 117 2.82 5.25 32.20
CA LEU A 117 2.62 4.02 32.96
C LEU A 117 3.95 3.43 33.44
N GLN A 118 4.97 3.39 32.57
CA GLN A 118 6.31 2.90 32.95
C GLN A 118 6.94 3.71 34.10
N LEU A 119 6.74 5.02 34.12
CA LEU A 119 7.24 5.90 35.19
C LEU A 119 6.52 5.69 36.53
N LEU A 120 5.34 5.04 36.52
CA LEU A 120 4.56 4.73 37.73
C LEU A 120 4.85 3.34 38.30
N VAL A 121 5.69 2.53 37.66
CA VAL A 121 6.04 1.20 38.16
C VAL A 121 6.90 1.35 39.43
N PRO A 122 6.47 0.79 40.58
CA PRO A 122 7.18 0.91 41.85
C PRO A 122 8.41 -0.02 41.89
N ARG A 123 9.25 0.16 42.91
CA ARG A 123 10.40 -0.74 43.18
C ARG A 123 9.92 -2.18 43.34
N ILE A 124 10.63 -3.15 42.76
CA ILE A 124 10.32 -4.58 42.90
C ILE A 124 10.38 -5.02 44.36
N GLU A 125 9.36 -5.75 44.82
CA GLU A 125 9.23 -6.35 46.15
C GLU A 125 8.57 -7.73 46.02
N ASP A 126 8.76 -8.63 46.98
CA ASP A 126 8.24 -10.01 46.91
C ASP A 126 6.72 -10.13 47.12
N GLY A 127 6.06 -9.10 47.67
CA GLY A 127 4.65 -9.10 48.01
C GLY A 127 3.90 -7.84 47.55
N ASN A 128 2.57 -7.87 47.64
CA ASN A 128 1.69 -6.73 47.28
C ASN A 128 1.83 -6.26 45.82
N ASN A 129 1.95 -7.21 44.87
CA ASN A 129 2.18 -6.93 43.46
C ASN A 129 0.92 -6.95 42.58
N PHE A 130 -0.28 -7.02 43.18
CA PHE A 130 -1.52 -7.06 42.39
C PHE A 130 -1.70 -5.80 41.52
N GLY A 131 -1.49 -4.60 42.08
CA GLY A 131 -1.60 -3.38 41.28
C GLY A 131 -0.50 -3.25 40.23
N VAL A 132 0.68 -3.82 40.48
CA VAL A 132 1.76 -3.91 39.47
C VAL A 132 1.34 -4.81 38.32
N ALA A 133 0.73 -5.97 38.60
CA ALA A 133 0.18 -6.86 37.56
C ALA A 133 -0.93 -6.18 36.74
N VAL A 134 -1.74 -5.31 37.35
CA VAL A 134 -2.73 -4.48 36.63
C VAL A 134 -2.04 -3.48 35.71
N GLN A 135 -0.98 -2.80 36.17
CA GLN A 135 -0.17 -1.90 35.34
C GLN A 135 0.42 -2.66 34.14
N GLU A 136 1.05 -3.81 34.38
CA GLU A 136 1.60 -4.68 33.34
C GLU A 136 0.54 -5.05 32.30
N LYS A 137 -0.67 -5.43 32.75
CA LYS A 137 -1.73 -5.82 31.83
C LYS A 137 -2.20 -4.70 30.91
N VAL A 138 -2.31 -3.48 31.44
CA VAL A 138 -2.68 -2.30 30.64
C VAL A 138 -1.53 -1.92 29.70
N TYR A 139 -0.28 -2.07 30.13
CA TYR A 139 0.90 -1.84 29.30
C TYR A 139 1.01 -2.83 28.14
N GLU A 140 0.71 -4.11 28.36
CA GLU A 140 0.58 -5.12 27.29
C GLU A 140 -0.44 -4.71 26.23
N LEU A 141 -1.61 -4.21 26.65
CA LEU A 141 -2.65 -3.74 25.74
C LEU A 141 -2.17 -2.56 24.89
N LEU A 142 -1.52 -1.58 25.52
CA LEU A 142 -0.98 -0.39 24.83
C LEU A 142 0.09 -0.78 23.80
N THR A 143 1.01 -1.67 24.17
CA THR A 143 2.08 -2.14 23.28
C THR A 143 1.53 -2.96 22.11
N ALA A 144 0.56 -3.85 22.36
CA ALA A 144 -0.12 -4.59 21.31
C ALA A 144 -0.84 -3.66 20.31
N ALA A 145 -1.50 -2.61 20.80
CA ALA A 145 -2.12 -1.59 19.95
C ALA A 145 -1.08 -0.84 19.11
N ARG A 146 0.08 -0.48 19.69
CA ARG A 146 1.18 0.16 18.95
C ARG A 146 1.72 -0.71 17.81
N THR A 147 1.95 -1.99 18.07
CA THR A 147 2.39 -2.95 17.05
C THR A 147 1.39 -3.05 15.90
N LYS A 148 0.08 -3.03 16.20
CA LYS A 148 -0.97 -3.02 15.17
C LYS A 148 -0.90 -1.77 14.28
N LEU A 149 -0.68 -0.59 14.88
CA LEU A 149 -0.52 0.67 14.13
C LEU A 149 0.75 0.70 13.26
N GLU A 150 1.84 0.06 13.69
CA GLU A 150 3.04 -0.14 12.86
C GLU A 150 2.75 -1.07 11.66
N GLY A 151 1.91 -2.08 11.87
CA GLY A 151 1.39 -2.94 10.81
C GLY A 151 0.63 -2.15 9.72
N PHE A 152 -0.25 -1.22 10.12
CA PHE A 152 -0.95 -0.34 9.17
C PHE A 152 0.00 0.51 8.34
N GLN A 153 1.03 1.10 8.97
CA GLN A 153 2.01 1.91 8.24
C GLN A 153 2.80 1.07 7.20
N THR A 154 3.11 -0.18 7.55
CA THR A 154 3.77 -1.12 6.64
C THR A 154 2.83 -1.52 5.48
N HIS A 155 1.55 -1.76 5.77
CA HIS A 155 0.54 -2.08 4.75
C HIS A 155 0.43 -0.99 3.68
N ILE A 156 0.36 0.28 4.10
CA ILE A 156 0.26 1.41 3.15
C ILE A 156 1.45 1.46 2.19
N SER A 157 2.66 1.12 2.66
CA SER A 157 3.84 1.03 1.80
C SER A 157 3.72 -0.14 0.81
N LYS A 158 3.17 -1.27 1.27
CA LYS A 158 2.96 -2.48 0.48
C LYS A 158 2.01 -2.24 -0.70
N TYR A 159 0.93 -1.48 -0.51
CA TYR A 159 -0.01 -1.12 -1.57
C TYR A 159 0.68 -0.52 -2.80
N TYR A 160 1.58 0.46 -2.59
CA TYR A 160 2.28 1.11 -3.70
C TYR A 160 3.20 0.14 -4.44
N SER A 161 3.88 -0.75 -3.70
CA SER A 161 4.76 -1.78 -4.27
C SER A 161 3.95 -2.78 -5.11
N GLU A 162 2.88 -3.35 -4.54
CA GLU A 162 2.06 -4.38 -5.19
C GLU A 162 1.33 -3.82 -6.42
N ARG A 163 0.78 -2.60 -6.30
CA ARG A 163 0.17 -1.92 -7.44
C ARG A 163 1.19 -1.62 -8.53
N GLY A 164 2.39 -1.16 -8.15
CA GLY A 164 3.49 -0.90 -9.09
C GLY A 164 3.90 -2.16 -9.87
N ASP A 165 4.02 -3.29 -9.18
CA ASP A 165 4.34 -4.58 -9.79
C ASP A 165 3.21 -5.07 -10.72
N ALA A 166 1.96 -4.91 -10.31
CA ALA A 166 0.80 -5.27 -11.13
C ALA A 166 0.73 -4.42 -12.41
N VAL A 167 0.94 -3.10 -12.30
CA VAL A 167 1.00 -2.19 -13.45
C VAL A 167 2.17 -2.54 -14.38
N SER A 168 3.35 -2.85 -13.82
CA SER A 168 4.52 -3.26 -14.59
C SER A 168 4.27 -4.53 -15.39
N LYS A 169 3.64 -5.54 -14.77
CA LYS A 169 3.23 -6.79 -15.45
C LYS A 169 2.19 -6.53 -16.55
N ALA A 170 1.19 -5.69 -16.29
CA ALA A 170 0.17 -5.32 -17.28
C ALA A 170 0.78 -4.61 -18.50
N ALA A 171 1.78 -3.74 -18.29
CA ALA A 171 2.48 -3.04 -19.36
C ALA A 171 3.40 -3.98 -20.18
N LYS A 172 4.11 -4.90 -19.51
CA LYS A 172 5.01 -5.87 -20.18
C LYS A 172 4.26 -6.95 -20.96
N SER A 173 3.08 -7.36 -20.47
CA SER A 173 2.28 -8.42 -21.09
C SER A 173 0.85 -7.95 -21.39
N PRO A 174 0.63 -7.04 -22.36
CA PRO A 174 -0.68 -6.45 -22.63
C PRO A 174 -1.75 -7.46 -23.09
N HIS A 175 -1.34 -8.63 -23.57
CA HIS A 175 -2.24 -9.70 -23.99
C HIS A 175 -2.88 -10.43 -22.78
N VAL A 176 -2.28 -10.34 -21.59
CA VAL A 176 -2.82 -10.95 -20.36
C VAL A 176 -3.80 -9.98 -19.70
N GLY A 177 -5.10 -10.23 -19.86
CA GLY A 177 -6.15 -9.40 -19.30
C GLY A 177 -6.16 -9.36 -17.76
N ASP A 178 -5.76 -10.46 -17.12
CA ASP A 178 -5.79 -10.61 -15.65
C ASP A 178 -4.88 -9.61 -14.94
N TYR A 179 -3.77 -9.18 -15.54
CA TYR A 179 -2.92 -8.17 -14.93
C TYR A 179 -3.59 -6.80 -14.85
N ARG A 180 -4.49 -6.47 -15.79
CA ARG A 180 -5.28 -5.24 -15.71
C ARG A 180 -6.33 -5.36 -14.61
N GLN A 181 -7.02 -6.50 -14.55
CA GLN A 181 -7.99 -6.74 -13.49
C GLN A 181 -7.33 -6.71 -12.11
N LEU A 182 -6.13 -7.29 -11.96
CA LEU A 182 -5.38 -7.28 -10.71
C LEU A 182 -5.11 -5.86 -10.19
N VAL A 183 -4.82 -4.89 -11.06
CA VAL A 183 -4.65 -3.49 -10.63
C VAL A 183 -5.95 -2.94 -10.02
N HIS A 184 -7.11 -3.30 -10.57
CA HIS A 184 -8.41 -2.89 -10.05
C HIS A 184 -8.75 -3.58 -8.72
N GLU A 185 -8.50 -4.88 -8.61
CA GLU A 185 -8.70 -5.63 -7.37
C GLU A 185 -7.82 -5.10 -6.23
N ILE A 186 -6.56 -4.75 -6.52
CA ILE A 186 -5.66 -4.13 -5.53
C ILE A 186 -6.22 -2.78 -5.05
N ASP A 187 -6.74 -1.96 -5.98
CA ASP A 187 -7.33 -0.66 -5.63
C ASP A 187 -8.62 -0.81 -4.80
N GLU A 188 -9.48 -1.78 -5.12
CA GLU A 188 -10.71 -2.06 -4.36
C GLU A 188 -10.41 -2.64 -2.96
N ALA A 189 -9.47 -3.57 -2.88
CA ALA A 189 -9.00 -4.13 -1.61
C ALA A 189 -8.42 -3.05 -0.71
N GLU A 190 -7.61 -2.13 -1.25
CA GLU A 190 -7.03 -1.02 -0.48
C GLU A 190 -8.11 -0.10 0.07
N TYR A 191 -9.17 0.18 -0.70
CA TYR A 191 -10.31 0.96 -0.19
C TYR A 191 -10.99 0.27 1.00
N ALA A 192 -11.19 -1.05 0.94
CA ALA A 192 -11.73 -1.82 2.05
C ALA A 192 -10.80 -1.79 3.27
N GLU A 193 -9.49 -1.93 3.06
CA GLU A 193 -8.49 -1.89 4.13
C GLU A 193 -8.42 -0.51 4.80
N ILE A 194 -8.48 0.58 4.02
CA ILE A 194 -8.55 1.94 4.57
C ILE A 194 -9.76 2.11 5.50
N ARG A 195 -10.92 1.57 5.14
CA ARG A 195 -12.11 1.60 6.01
C ARG A 195 -11.90 0.77 7.27
N PHE A 196 -11.23 -0.37 7.16
CA PHE A 196 -10.86 -1.20 8.30
C PHE A 196 -9.91 -0.45 9.25
N MET A 197 -8.84 0.15 8.73
CA MET A 197 -7.87 0.95 9.50
C MET A 197 -8.54 2.06 10.31
N ILE A 198 -9.48 2.81 9.71
CA ILE A 198 -10.21 3.88 10.42
C ILE A 198 -11.09 3.34 11.54
N ASN A 199 -11.83 2.25 11.29
CA ASN A 199 -12.66 1.62 12.32
C ASN A 199 -11.81 1.09 13.47
N GLU A 200 -10.66 0.52 13.15
CA GLU A 200 -9.76 -0.04 14.15
C GLU A 200 -9.06 1.04 14.96
N LEU A 201 -8.69 2.18 14.36
CA LEU A 201 -8.23 3.37 15.10
C LEU A 201 -9.25 3.82 16.14
N ARG A 202 -10.53 3.93 15.76
CA ARG A 202 -11.61 4.27 16.70
C ARG A 202 -11.70 3.24 17.83
N ASN A 203 -11.67 1.95 17.50
CA ASN A 203 -11.76 0.87 18.48
C ASN A 203 -10.57 0.90 19.46
N ILE A 204 -9.34 1.12 18.96
CA ILE A 204 -8.13 1.24 19.76
C ILE A 204 -8.28 2.36 20.80
N TYR A 205 -8.72 3.55 20.39
CA TYR A 205 -8.94 4.65 21.33
C TYR A 205 -9.98 4.30 22.40
N ALA A 206 -11.11 3.71 21.99
CA ALA A 206 -12.19 3.36 22.92
C ALA A 206 -11.75 2.30 23.94
N VAL A 207 -11.09 1.23 23.49
CA VAL A 207 -10.63 0.14 24.35
C VAL A 207 -9.55 0.61 25.31
N ILE A 208 -8.60 1.43 24.86
CA ILE A 208 -7.53 1.95 25.70
C ILE A 208 -8.10 2.92 26.75
N TYR A 209 -9.00 3.81 26.33
CA TYR A 209 -9.65 4.74 27.25
C TYR A 209 -10.43 4.00 28.35
N ASP A 210 -11.25 3.01 27.97
CA ASP A 210 -12.02 2.19 28.91
C ASP A 210 -11.11 1.41 29.88
N SER A 211 -10.06 0.78 29.34
CA SER A 211 -9.10 0.00 30.13
C SER A 211 -8.34 0.87 31.14
N VAL A 212 -7.86 2.05 30.71
CA VAL A 212 -7.15 2.98 31.60
C VAL A 212 -8.07 3.53 32.68
N LEU A 213 -9.30 3.93 32.32
CA LEU A 213 -10.24 4.51 33.29
C LEU A 213 -10.68 3.51 34.36
N LYS A 214 -11.06 2.30 33.97
CA LYS A 214 -11.50 1.27 34.93
C LYS A 214 -10.43 0.89 35.94
N ASN A 215 -9.16 1.02 35.56
CA ASN A 215 -8.02 0.62 36.37
C ASN A 215 -7.22 1.81 36.92
N PHE A 216 -7.73 3.03 36.79
CA PHE A 216 -6.96 4.26 37.02
C PHE A 216 -6.34 4.35 38.41
N ASP A 217 -7.08 3.94 39.45
CA ASP A 217 -6.60 3.98 40.84
C ASP A 217 -5.42 3.03 41.05
N LYS A 218 -5.51 1.79 40.54
CA LYS A 218 -4.42 0.81 40.65
C LYS A 218 -3.24 1.15 39.73
N ILE A 219 -3.47 1.83 38.60
CA ILE A 219 -2.39 2.36 37.75
C ILE A 219 -1.61 3.46 38.50
N LYS A 220 -2.31 4.39 39.17
CA LYS A 220 -1.66 5.51 39.86
C LYS A 220 -1.05 5.12 41.21
N LYS A 221 -1.68 4.19 41.93
CA LYS A 221 -1.27 3.69 43.24
C LYS A 221 -1.32 2.15 43.25
N PRO A 222 -0.30 1.49 42.69
CA PRO A 222 -0.29 0.03 42.56
C PRO A 222 -0.12 -0.71 43.88
N ARG A 223 0.37 -0.04 44.93
CA ARG A 223 0.49 -0.58 46.29
C ARG A 223 -0.35 0.23 47.25
N ASP A 224 -1.08 -0.48 48.11
CA ASP A 224 -1.77 0.14 49.23
C ASP A 224 -0.74 0.50 50.31
N GLU A 225 -0.85 1.67 50.93
CA GLU A 225 -0.01 2.08 52.07
C GLU A 225 -0.41 1.28 53.30
N ASN A 226 0.01 0.02 53.39
CA ASN A 226 0.04 -0.70 54.67
C ASN A 226 1.24 -0.16 55.48
N LYS A 227 1.12 1.08 55.97
CA LYS A 227 1.81 1.46 57.20
C LYS A 227 1.16 0.64 58.30
N GLY A 228 1.74 -0.53 58.58
CA GLY A 228 1.29 -1.39 59.65
C GLY A 228 1.07 -0.56 60.91
N MET A 229 -0.14 -0.62 61.46
CA MET A 229 -0.36 -0.30 62.87
C MET A 229 0.46 -1.32 63.67
N ILE A 230 1.70 -0.95 63.98
CA ILE A 230 2.48 -1.57 65.05
C ILE A 230 1.79 -1.14 66.35
N TYR A 231 0.91 -2.00 66.86
CA TYR A 231 0.38 -1.91 68.23
C TYR A 231 1.40 -2.49 69.22
#